data_AF-A0A7Y5C417-F1
#
_entry.id   AF-A0A7Y5C417-F1
#
_cell.length_a   1.000
_cell.length_b   1.000
_cell.length_c   1.000
_cell.angle_alpha   90.00
_cell.angle_beta   90.00
_cell.angle_gamma   90.00
#
_symmetry.space_group_name_H-M   'P 1'
#
loop_
_entity.id
_entity.type
_entity.pdbx_description
1 polymer ?
#
loop_
_entity_poly.entity_id
_entity_poly.type
_entity_poly.pdbx_seq_one_letter_code
_entity_poly.pdbx_strand_id
1 'polypeptide(L)'
;MASTTIVTYGDYANWLAERVHETLKWYIDNDFYKFPLGFRHTPYNNFPLQINQQAGYATALFYIGAFYKNYNQTISNTYLAMSNYLAQQYKGNTKIYKKINNHACVPLFQPIFTLYSQQTNAYTWHTNGWETHTVPNPLNDCYSAPNPHIASGYFEDVSHGAVTLAFPIAVYAYQQQFWNQTLFTKTDMQRFANTLTKLLYYNNNSGQTDFYFSVNTGNNLCYICPDNLENGLPVAYNESNRRTALMWGNLDEHDLQNQQVYNLLLNYYAITLDGQNDNAAGKIAEGNHYLGLSYLIQNQWQKECVNLSLYKRNMVYNQDFTVKNNISVEPNSNSIYNSPESYAEPKINTAEFTIEPGVTVGFHAKAGSNFHAGINPNMCTDGGRVSGGNTGHDITLHEPLNINENLMGNEEVSIEKPKQQWLVFPNPAQQELNVLGTIDENVQLTLLDMSGRTIWQHHFAGTFYTADVSNLEQGIYILQINTSKHIQTKKIFVRQ
;
A
#
# COMPACT_ATOMS: atom_id res chain seq x y z
N MET A 1 -18.17 4.17 22.11
CA MET A 1 -18.42 2.78 21.68
C MET A 1 -18.71 2.82 20.20
N ALA A 2 -17.93 2.12 19.37
CA ALA A 2 -18.18 2.04 17.93
C ALA A 2 -19.58 1.45 17.70
N SER A 3 -20.30 1.95 16.69
CA SER A 3 -21.50 1.29 16.19
C SER A 3 -21.21 -0.20 15.99
N THR A 4 -21.99 -1.08 16.60
CA THR A 4 -21.88 -2.53 16.39
C THR A 4 -22.33 -2.93 14.99
N THR A 5 -23.02 -2.03 14.29
CA THR A 5 -23.48 -2.25 12.92
C THR A 5 -22.44 -1.67 11.96
N ILE A 6 -21.78 -2.54 11.22
CA ILE A 6 -20.87 -2.21 10.12
C ILE A 6 -21.72 -2.15 8.85
N VAL A 7 -21.97 -0.95 8.33
CA VAL A 7 -22.83 -0.74 7.14
C VAL A 7 -21.99 -0.37 5.92
N THR A 8 -20.88 0.32 6.13
CA THR A 8 -19.96 0.75 5.08
C THR A 8 -18.54 0.24 5.31
N TYR A 9 -17.71 0.28 4.26
CA TYR A 9 -16.28 0.04 4.40
C TYR A 9 -15.62 1.05 5.37
N GLY A 10 -16.11 2.30 5.40
CA GLY A 10 -15.65 3.31 6.37
C GLY A 10 -15.94 2.88 7.82
N ASP A 11 -17.12 2.33 8.08
CA ASP A 11 -17.48 1.81 9.41
C ASP A 11 -16.59 0.62 9.79
N TYR A 12 -16.33 -0.28 8.84
CA TYR A 12 -15.41 -1.40 9.05
C TYR A 12 -13.99 -0.92 9.35
N ALA A 13 -13.47 0.03 8.57
CA ALA A 13 -12.14 0.60 8.77
C ALA A 13 -12.01 1.29 10.15
N ASN A 14 -13.03 2.05 10.55
CA ASN A 14 -13.10 2.67 11.87
C ASN A 14 -13.13 1.61 12.99
N TRP A 15 -14.00 0.60 12.86
CA TRP A 15 -14.07 -0.50 13.81
C TRP A 15 -12.73 -1.24 13.94
N LEU A 16 -12.08 -1.52 12.80
CA LEU A 16 -10.77 -2.19 12.77
C LEU A 16 -9.69 -1.33 13.42
N ALA A 17 -9.64 -0.03 13.13
CA ALA A 17 -8.69 0.89 13.74
C ALA A 17 -8.84 0.94 15.27
N GLU A 18 -10.07 0.97 15.78
CA GLU A 18 -10.36 0.91 17.22
C GLU A 18 -9.89 -0.42 17.85
N ARG A 19 -10.10 -1.56 17.18
CA ARG A 19 -9.61 -2.88 17.67
C ARG A 19 -8.09 -2.96 17.69
N VAL A 20 -7.42 -2.41 16.68
CA VAL A 20 -5.95 -2.35 16.64
C VAL A 20 -5.43 -1.41 17.72
N HIS A 21 -6.07 -0.25 17.93
CA HIS A 21 -5.73 0.68 18.99
C HIS A 21 -5.84 0.03 20.38
N GLU A 22 -6.94 -0.67 20.66
CA GLU A 22 -7.19 -1.42 21.89
C GLU A 22 -6.08 -2.45 22.14
N THR A 23 -5.71 -3.20 21.10
CA THR A 23 -4.63 -4.20 21.16
C THR A 23 -3.28 -3.56 21.46
N LEU A 24 -2.91 -2.50 20.72
CA LEU A 24 -1.65 -1.77 20.94
C LEU A 24 -1.58 -1.18 22.35
N LYS A 25 -2.68 -0.59 22.80
CA LYS A 25 -2.78 -0.03 24.14
C LYS A 25 -2.58 -1.10 25.20
N TRP A 26 -3.18 -2.29 25.04
CA TRP A 26 -2.96 -3.40 25.96
C TRP A 26 -1.47 -3.78 26.06
N TYR A 27 -0.77 -3.94 24.93
CA TYR A 27 0.66 -4.25 24.94
C TYR A 27 1.48 -3.14 25.63
N ILE A 28 1.18 -1.87 25.37
CA ILE A 28 1.88 -0.73 25.99
C ILE A 28 1.62 -0.67 27.50
N ASP A 29 0.36 -0.78 27.92
CA ASP A 29 -0.04 -0.71 29.34
C ASP A 29 0.45 -1.91 30.15
N ASN A 30 0.65 -3.07 29.52
CA ASN A 30 1.20 -4.27 30.14
C ASN A 30 2.71 -4.39 29.91
N ASP A 31 3.42 -3.27 29.79
CA ASP A 31 4.88 -3.18 29.75
C ASP A 31 5.54 -3.91 28.55
N PHE A 32 4.83 -4.39 27.54
CA PHE A 32 5.50 -5.00 26.38
C PHE A 32 6.25 -3.97 25.54
N TYR A 33 5.91 -2.68 25.62
CA TYR A 33 6.70 -1.59 25.03
C TYR A 33 7.49 -0.87 26.13
N LYS A 34 8.79 -0.66 25.91
CA LYS A 34 9.65 0.10 26.83
C LYS A 34 10.63 0.96 26.06
N PHE A 35 10.67 2.26 26.33
CA PHE A 35 11.73 3.12 25.81
C PHE A 35 13.05 2.88 26.58
N PRO A 36 14.22 2.78 25.92
CA PRO A 36 14.49 2.87 24.47
C PRO A 36 14.48 1.51 23.75
N LEU A 37 13.96 0.45 24.37
CA LEU A 37 14.02 -0.90 23.82
C LEU A 37 13.03 -1.18 22.68
N GLY A 38 11.92 -0.46 22.58
CA GLY A 38 10.83 -0.83 21.67
C GLY A 38 9.93 -1.92 22.28
N PHE A 39 9.32 -2.78 21.44
CA PHE A 39 8.55 -3.91 21.94
C PHE A 39 9.46 -5.04 22.45
N ARG A 40 9.00 -5.82 23.43
CA ARG A 40 9.76 -6.86 24.14
C ARG A 40 9.08 -8.22 24.04
N HIS A 41 9.86 -9.30 24.17
CA HIS A 41 9.32 -10.67 24.18
C HIS A 41 8.37 -10.92 25.36
N THR A 42 8.69 -10.34 26.52
CA THR A 42 7.87 -10.44 27.73
C THR A 42 7.93 -9.11 28.49
N PRO A 43 6.97 -8.81 29.38
CA PRO A 43 7.03 -7.61 30.20
C PRO A 43 8.14 -7.63 31.26
N TYR A 44 8.65 -8.82 31.61
CA TYR A 44 9.56 -9.00 32.74
C TYR A 44 11.05 -8.97 32.37
N ASN A 45 11.39 -9.10 31.09
CA ASN A 45 12.77 -9.09 30.63
C ASN A 45 13.06 -7.89 29.72
N ASN A 46 14.31 -7.43 29.66
CA ASN A 46 14.70 -6.30 28.80
C ASN A 46 15.13 -6.77 27.40
N PHE A 47 14.60 -7.89 26.91
CA PHE A 47 14.90 -8.42 25.57
C PHE A 47 13.91 -7.82 24.56
N PRO A 48 14.35 -6.90 23.69
CA PRO A 48 13.49 -6.37 22.66
C PRO A 48 13.21 -7.44 21.60
N LEU A 49 12.07 -7.35 20.93
CA LEU A 49 11.71 -8.24 19.83
C LEU A 49 12.71 -8.12 18.67
N GLN A 50 12.83 -9.19 17.89
CA GLN A 50 13.56 -9.24 16.62
C GLN A 50 13.02 -8.21 15.61
N ILE A 51 13.83 -7.86 14.60
CA ILE A 51 13.48 -6.75 13.71
C ILE A 51 12.20 -7.01 12.90
N ASN A 52 12.02 -8.23 12.39
CA ASN A 52 10.80 -8.68 11.72
C ASN A 52 9.55 -8.56 12.62
N GLN A 53 9.68 -8.89 13.91
CA GLN A 53 8.60 -8.80 14.89
C GLN A 53 8.28 -7.35 15.28
N GLN A 54 9.32 -6.51 15.46
CA GLN A 54 9.15 -5.07 15.66
C GLN A 54 8.42 -4.41 14.48
N ALA A 55 8.69 -4.85 13.25
CA ALA A 55 8.12 -4.28 12.03
C ALA A 55 6.59 -4.25 12.06
N GLY A 56 5.95 -5.33 12.53
CA GLY A 56 4.49 -5.41 12.63
C GLY A 56 3.92 -4.36 13.59
N TYR A 57 4.47 -4.29 14.81
CA TYR A 57 4.05 -3.30 15.80
C TYR A 57 4.36 -1.86 15.37
N ALA A 58 5.52 -1.63 14.76
CA ALA A 58 5.93 -0.32 14.28
C ALA A 58 5.02 0.19 13.14
N THR A 59 4.68 -0.71 12.21
CA THR A 59 3.70 -0.45 11.15
C THR A 59 2.33 -0.11 11.73
N ALA A 60 1.87 -0.88 12.72
CA ALA A 60 0.59 -0.63 13.38
C ALA A 60 0.58 0.71 14.12
N LEU A 61 1.61 1.03 14.90
CA LEU A 61 1.75 2.34 15.56
C LEU A 61 1.70 3.48 14.54
N PHE A 62 2.40 3.34 13.41
CA PHE A 62 2.43 4.36 12.37
C PHE A 62 1.05 4.59 11.75
N TYR A 63 0.38 3.54 11.28
CA TYR A 63 -0.93 3.68 10.63
C TYR A 63 -2.02 4.12 11.59
N ILE A 64 -2.03 3.61 12.82
CA ILE A 64 -3.03 4.04 13.81
C ILE A 64 -2.75 5.48 14.26
N GLY A 65 -1.48 5.85 14.46
CA GLY A 65 -1.09 7.24 14.70
C GLY A 65 -1.54 8.19 13.58
N ALA A 66 -1.34 7.78 12.32
CA ALA A 66 -1.80 8.50 11.14
C ALA A 66 -3.33 8.62 11.07
N PHE A 67 -4.05 7.52 11.33
CA PHE A 67 -5.51 7.48 11.35
C PHE A 67 -6.09 8.46 12.37
N TYR A 68 -5.61 8.44 13.62
CA TYR A 68 -6.12 9.31 14.68
C TYR A 68 -5.73 10.79 14.55
N LYS A 69 -4.90 11.18 13.57
CA LYS A 69 -4.48 12.58 13.40
C LYS A 69 -5.65 13.56 13.34
N ASN A 70 -6.77 13.14 12.74
CA ASN A 70 -7.96 13.99 12.60
C ASN A 70 -9.05 13.71 13.66
N TYR A 71 -8.89 12.69 14.51
CA TYR A 71 -9.92 12.25 15.46
C TYR A 71 -9.50 12.37 16.92
N ASN A 72 -8.23 12.13 17.23
CA ASN A 72 -7.67 12.20 18.57
C ASN A 72 -6.17 12.52 18.51
N GLN A 73 -5.83 13.80 18.66
CA GLN A 73 -4.45 14.28 18.55
C GLN A 73 -3.52 13.66 19.59
N THR A 74 -4.00 13.35 20.80
CA THR A 74 -3.18 12.74 21.85
C THR A 74 -2.75 11.34 21.45
N ILE A 75 -3.70 10.48 21.03
CA ILE A 75 -3.38 9.12 20.55
C ILE A 75 -2.45 9.20 19.33
N SER A 76 -2.76 10.09 18.38
CA SER A 76 -1.95 10.32 17.18
C SER A 76 -0.50 10.67 17.54
N ASN A 77 -0.30 11.67 18.38
CA ASN A 77 1.03 12.13 18.79
C ASN A 77 1.82 11.03 19.52
N THR A 78 1.18 10.29 20.42
CA THR A 78 1.84 9.19 21.16
C THR A 78 2.33 8.11 20.20
N TYR A 79 1.46 7.61 19.30
CA TYR A 79 1.81 6.51 18.42
C TYR A 79 2.76 6.94 17.29
N LEU A 80 2.61 8.15 16.75
CA LEU A 80 3.56 8.72 15.79
C LEU A 80 4.93 8.99 16.42
N ALA A 81 5.01 9.39 17.69
CA ALA A 81 6.28 9.55 18.39
C ALA A 81 6.98 8.20 18.63
N MET A 82 6.23 7.18 19.07
CA MET A 82 6.77 5.82 19.26
C MET A 82 7.24 5.22 17.94
N SER A 83 6.45 5.31 16.88
CA SER A 83 6.85 4.81 15.55
C SER A 83 8.03 5.60 14.97
N ASN A 84 8.09 6.92 15.14
CA ASN A 84 9.24 7.72 14.73
C ASN A 84 10.53 7.27 15.42
N TYR A 85 10.46 6.97 16.73
CA TYR A 85 11.60 6.40 17.44
C TYR A 85 12.02 5.05 16.84
N LEU A 86 11.06 4.14 16.58
CA LEU A 86 11.36 2.86 15.95
C LEU A 86 12.00 3.03 14.56
N ALA A 87 11.52 3.99 13.76
CA ALA A 87 12.09 4.28 12.45
C ALA A 87 13.54 4.79 12.53
N GLN A 88 13.86 5.63 13.53
CA GLN A 88 15.23 6.07 13.77
C GLN A 88 16.15 4.90 14.14
N GLN A 89 15.66 3.94 14.94
CA GLN A 89 16.44 2.75 15.30
C GLN A 89 16.70 1.85 14.09
N TYR A 90 15.75 1.70 13.15
CA TYR A 90 15.97 1.01 11.86
C TYR A 90 17.12 1.62 11.05
N LYS A 91 17.37 2.93 11.20
CA LYS A 91 18.50 3.65 10.58
C LYS A 91 19.75 3.69 11.47
N GLY A 92 19.66 3.16 12.67
CA GLY A 92 20.73 3.12 13.65
C GLY A 92 21.72 1.98 13.41
N ASN A 93 22.66 1.89 14.34
CA ASN A 93 23.64 0.80 14.38
C ASN A 93 23.21 -0.24 15.41
N THR A 94 23.40 -1.51 15.06
CA THR A 94 23.28 -2.66 15.95
C THR A 94 24.64 -3.21 16.34
N LYS A 95 24.72 -3.80 17.53
CA LYS A 95 25.93 -4.42 18.06
C LYS A 95 25.95 -5.92 17.75
N ILE A 96 26.59 -6.34 16.67
CA ILE A 96 26.81 -7.77 16.43
C ILE A 96 28.14 -8.24 17.05
N TYR A 97 28.31 -9.53 17.30
CA TYR A 97 29.58 -10.08 17.76
C TYR A 97 30.26 -10.87 16.64
N LYS A 98 31.53 -10.55 16.37
CA LYS A 98 32.34 -11.27 15.38
C LYS A 98 33.40 -12.11 16.10
N LYS A 99 33.45 -13.40 15.79
CA LYS A 99 34.52 -14.29 16.26
C LYS A 99 35.82 -13.93 15.55
N ILE A 100 36.87 -13.58 16.29
CA ILE A 100 38.20 -13.30 15.72
C ILE A 100 39.08 -14.54 15.75
N ASN A 101 38.95 -15.36 16.80
CA ASN A 101 39.66 -16.63 16.97
C ASN A 101 38.84 -17.56 17.89
N ASN A 102 39.38 -18.74 18.22
CA ASN A 102 38.70 -19.73 19.05
C ASN A 102 38.38 -19.27 20.48
N HIS A 103 38.91 -18.12 20.93
CA HIS A 103 38.85 -17.65 22.32
C HIS A 103 38.46 -16.16 22.45
N ALA A 104 37.96 -15.51 21.39
CA ALA A 104 37.60 -14.10 21.45
C ALA A 104 36.49 -13.72 20.46
N CYS A 105 35.53 -12.95 20.98
CA CYS A 105 34.55 -12.23 20.20
C CYS A 105 34.70 -10.73 20.42
N VAL A 106 34.68 -9.96 19.35
CA VAL A 106 34.64 -8.50 19.44
C VAL A 106 33.26 -7.98 19.06
N PRO A 107 32.75 -6.97 19.77
CA PRO A 107 31.57 -6.27 19.33
C PRO A 107 31.90 -5.46 18.06
N LEU A 108 31.07 -5.59 17.05
CA LEU A 108 31.09 -4.78 15.84
C LEU A 108 29.77 -4.01 15.77
N PHE A 109 29.86 -2.69 15.76
CA PHE A 109 28.71 -1.83 15.53
C PHE A 109 28.57 -1.62 14.02
N GLN A 110 27.44 -2.05 13.46
CA GLN A 110 27.13 -1.89 12.04
C GLN A 110 25.70 -1.38 11.86
N PRO A 111 25.39 -0.69 10.76
CA PRO A 111 24.01 -0.32 10.44
C PRO A 111 23.10 -1.55 10.41
N ILE A 112 21.86 -1.40 10.89
CA ILE A 112 20.87 -2.49 10.83
C ILE A 112 20.69 -2.99 9.38
N PHE A 113 20.53 -2.06 8.44
CA PHE A 113 20.59 -2.34 7.01
C PHE A 113 21.99 -2.06 6.50
N THR A 114 22.74 -3.13 6.23
CA THR A 114 24.11 -3.04 5.72
C THR A 114 24.10 -3.13 4.20
N LEU A 115 24.85 -2.25 3.53
CA LEU A 115 25.02 -2.34 2.08
C LEU A 115 25.88 -3.58 1.75
N TYR A 116 25.33 -4.52 0.98
CA TYR A 116 26.02 -5.75 0.60
C TYR A 116 27.30 -5.45 -0.19
N SER A 117 27.15 -4.74 -1.30
CA SER A 117 28.25 -4.27 -2.13
C SER A 117 27.82 -3.06 -2.95
N GLN A 118 28.78 -2.25 -3.39
CA GLN A 118 28.51 -1.12 -4.29
C GLN A 118 27.97 -1.58 -5.65
N GLN A 119 28.38 -2.77 -6.11
CA GLN A 119 27.98 -3.33 -7.40
C GLN A 119 26.50 -3.74 -7.40
N THR A 120 26.07 -4.42 -6.34
CA THR A 120 24.68 -4.85 -6.21
C THR A 120 23.79 -3.68 -5.79
N ASN A 121 24.31 -2.76 -4.99
CA ASN A 121 23.55 -1.70 -4.35
C ASN A 121 22.29 -2.27 -3.66
N ALA A 122 22.47 -3.35 -2.91
CA ALA A 122 21.43 -4.08 -2.20
C ALA A 122 21.69 -4.05 -0.69
N TYR A 123 20.63 -4.15 0.12
CA TYR A 123 20.75 -4.28 1.57
C TYR A 123 20.77 -5.74 2.02
N THR A 124 21.46 -6.00 3.12
CA THR A 124 21.34 -7.21 3.94
C THR A 124 21.12 -6.81 5.39
N TRP A 125 20.52 -7.70 6.18
CA TRP A 125 20.30 -7.49 7.61
C TRP A 125 20.18 -8.82 8.34
N HIS A 126 20.36 -8.75 9.66
CA HIS A 126 20.29 -9.90 10.56
C HIS A 126 18.91 -9.96 11.24
N THR A 127 18.42 -11.16 11.53
CA THR A 127 17.15 -11.40 12.24
C THR A 127 17.12 -10.68 13.59
N ASN A 128 18.22 -10.81 14.33
CA ASN A 128 18.37 -10.18 15.63
C ASN A 128 18.68 -8.68 15.55
N GLY A 129 18.50 -8.04 14.38
CA GLY A 129 18.92 -6.66 14.10
C GLY A 129 18.81 -5.72 15.29
N TRP A 130 17.67 -5.71 15.99
CA TRP A 130 17.45 -4.90 17.19
C TRP A 130 17.84 -5.60 18.52
N GLU A 131 17.71 -6.92 18.61
CA GLU A 131 17.79 -7.74 19.83
C GLU A 131 19.18 -7.85 20.46
N THR A 132 20.25 -7.63 19.69
CA THR A 132 21.63 -7.96 20.09
C THR A 132 22.20 -7.22 21.31
N HIS A 133 21.50 -6.19 21.82
CA HIS A 133 21.98 -5.39 22.94
C HIS A 133 22.08 -6.13 24.28
N THR A 134 21.44 -7.28 24.45
CA THR A 134 21.19 -7.82 25.80
C THR A 134 21.52 -9.29 26.04
N VAL A 135 22.10 -10.03 25.08
CA VAL A 135 22.47 -11.44 25.33
C VAL A 135 23.44 -11.48 26.53
N PRO A 136 23.08 -12.05 27.69
CA PRO A 136 23.85 -11.90 28.93
C PRO A 136 25.18 -12.64 28.90
N ASN A 137 25.37 -13.54 27.94
CA ASN A 137 26.59 -14.33 27.80
C ASN A 137 26.98 -14.53 26.33
N PRO A 138 27.42 -13.46 25.63
CA PRO A 138 27.83 -13.53 24.22
C PRO A 138 29.03 -14.47 24.02
N LEU A 139 29.76 -14.80 25.10
CA LEU A 139 30.87 -15.74 25.07
C LEU A 139 30.38 -17.17 24.87
N ASN A 140 29.33 -17.62 25.55
CA ASN A 140 28.85 -19.00 25.40
C ASN A 140 28.31 -19.29 23.99
N ASP A 141 27.55 -18.39 23.38
CA ASP A 141 27.04 -18.56 22.00
C ASP A 141 28.16 -18.46 20.96
N CYS A 142 29.19 -17.63 21.21
CA CYS A 142 30.38 -17.56 20.36
C CYS A 142 31.23 -18.84 20.38
N TYR A 143 31.29 -19.53 21.53
CA TYR A 143 32.13 -20.71 21.74
C TYR A 143 31.43 -22.03 21.39
N SER A 144 30.13 -22.15 21.66
CA SER A 144 29.35 -23.35 21.36
C SER A 144 29.04 -23.49 19.88
N ALA A 145 29.07 -22.39 19.12
CA ALA A 145 28.79 -22.41 17.72
C ALA A 145 29.96 -22.99 16.89
N PRO A 146 29.75 -24.11 16.17
CA PRO A 146 30.80 -24.79 15.40
C PRO A 146 31.29 -23.97 14.19
N ASN A 147 30.60 -22.89 13.83
CA ASN A 147 30.91 -22.06 12.67
C ASN A 147 31.08 -20.57 13.07
N PRO A 148 32.20 -19.90 12.75
CA PRO A 148 32.49 -18.50 13.12
C PRO A 148 31.46 -17.46 12.66
N HIS A 149 30.50 -17.83 11.81
CA HIS A 149 29.40 -16.97 11.36
C HIS A 149 28.19 -16.91 12.32
N ILE A 150 28.11 -17.78 13.32
CA ILE A 150 26.92 -17.90 14.19
C ILE A 150 26.88 -16.81 15.28
N ALA A 151 28.03 -16.24 15.64
CA ALA A 151 28.10 -15.18 16.66
C ALA A 151 27.45 -13.84 16.25
N SER A 152 27.31 -13.59 14.94
CA SER A 152 26.81 -12.31 14.41
C SER A 152 25.29 -12.22 14.26
N GLY A 153 24.55 -13.25 14.66
CA GLY A 153 23.12 -13.39 14.36
C GLY A 153 22.92 -13.91 12.94
N TYR A 154 21.90 -14.74 12.75
CA TYR A 154 21.56 -15.25 11.43
C TYR A 154 21.10 -14.11 10.52
N PHE A 155 21.43 -14.20 9.24
CA PHE A 155 20.80 -13.31 8.26
C PHE A 155 19.30 -13.59 8.25
N GLU A 156 18.52 -12.53 8.11
CA GLU A 156 17.08 -12.69 8.04
C GLU A 156 16.72 -13.63 6.89
N ASP A 157 15.77 -14.51 7.15
CA ASP A 157 15.27 -15.36 6.08
C ASP A 157 14.40 -14.55 5.10
N VAL A 158 14.12 -15.11 3.93
CA VAL A 158 13.36 -14.41 2.87
C VAL A 158 11.92 -14.07 3.30
N SER A 159 11.32 -14.85 4.20
CA SER A 159 9.92 -14.68 4.61
C SER A 159 9.80 -13.54 5.61
N HIS A 160 10.60 -13.59 6.67
CA HIS A 160 10.72 -12.52 7.66
C HIS A 160 11.38 -11.27 7.11
N GLY A 161 12.23 -11.43 6.09
CA GLY A 161 12.83 -10.33 5.35
C GLY A 161 11.76 -9.44 4.73
N ALA A 162 10.76 -10.03 4.06
CA ALA A 162 9.65 -9.26 3.50
C ALA A 162 8.85 -8.51 4.59
N VAL A 163 8.56 -9.18 5.70
CA VAL A 163 7.83 -8.60 6.84
C VAL A 163 8.60 -7.43 7.46
N THR A 164 9.93 -7.55 7.56
CA THR A 164 10.82 -6.49 8.07
C THR A 164 10.66 -5.18 7.31
N LEU A 165 10.33 -5.25 6.01
CA LEU A 165 10.21 -4.09 5.13
C LEU A 165 8.83 -3.40 5.20
N ALA A 166 7.82 -4.02 5.81
CA ALA A 166 6.49 -3.44 5.92
C ALA A 166 6.52 -2.03 6.55
N PHE A 167 7.34 -1.85 7.60
CA PHE A 167 7.45 -0.58 8.29
C PHE A 167 8.25 0.47 7.51
N PRO A 168 9.48 0.20 7.01
CA PRO A 168 10.19 1.12 6.12
C PRO A 168 9.37 1.61 4.92
N ILE A 169 8.60 0.73 4.29
CA ILE A 169 7.75 1.07 3.13
C ILE A 169 6.60 1.99 3.55
N ALA A 170 5.90 1.66 4.64
CA ALA A 170 4.84 2.52 5.18
C ALA A 170 5.35 3.92 5.53
N VAL A 171 6.51 3.99 6.20
CA VAL A 171 7.14 5.27 6.53
C VAL A 171 7.56 6.02 5.26
N TYR A 172 8.21 5.35 4.30
CA TYR A 172 8.63 6.00 3.05
C TYR A 172 7.45 6.68 2.34
N ALA A 173 6.31 5.99 2.24
CA ALA A 173 5.12 6.45 1.56
C ALA A 173 4.50 7.71 2.21
N TYR A 174 4.58 7.85 3.54
CA TYR A 174 3.80 8.87 4.25
C TYR A 174 4.57 9.78 5.22
N GLN A 175 5.87 9.57 5.46
CA GLN A 175 6.66 10.34 6.43
C GLN A 175 6.55 11.86 6.25
N GLN A 176 6.48 12.37 5.01
CA GLN A 176 6.37 13.81 4.74
C GLN A 176 5.05 14.43 5.24
N GLN A 177 4.03 13.60 5.47
CA GLN A 177 2.73 14.05 5.99
C GLN A 177 2.71 14.15 7.51
N PHE A 178 3.64 13.49 8.19
CA PHE A 178 3.61 13.30 9.64
C PHE A 178 4.86 13.82 10.35
N TRP A 179 6.01 13.82 9.68
CA TRP A 179 7.31 14.16 10.25
C TRP A 179 8.03 15.19 9.38
N ASN A 180 8.81 16.07 10.02
CA ASN A 180 9.66 17.05 9.33
C ASN A 180 11.03 16.47 8.93
N GLN A 181 11.12 15.14 8.78
CA GLN A 181 12.36 14.44 8.47
C GLN A 181 12.12 13.29 7.49
N THR A 182 13.13 13.03 6.66
CA THR A 182 13.16 11.89 5.74
C THR A 182 14.06 10.81 6.34
N LEU A 183 13.47 9.74 6.87
CA LEU A 183 14.20 8.60 7.45
C LEU A 183 14.53 7.53 6.41
N PHE A 184 13.56 7.22 5.55
CA PHE A 184 13.76 6.31 4.43
C PHE A 184 13.69 7.07 3.12
N THR A 185 14.63 6.80 2.23
CA THR A 185 14.79 7.52 0.96
C THR A 185 14.40 6.63 -0.22
N LYS A 186 14.24 7.24 -1.40
CA LYS A 186 14.10 6.49 -2.65
C LYS A 186 15.27 5.53 -2.87
N THR A 187 16.49 5.92 -2.47
CA THR A 187 17.67 5.06 -2.51
C THR A 187 17.53 3.85 -1.59
N ASP A 188 16.95 4.00 -0.40
CA ASP A 188 16.69 2.86 0.50
C ASP A 188 15.71 1.88 -0.14
N MET A 189 14.62 2.39 -0.72
CA MET A 189 13.63 1.55 -1.39
C MET A 189 14.22 0.77 -2.57
N GLN A 190 15.03 1.43 -3.40
CA GLN A 190 15.75 0.76 -4.49
C GLN A 190 16.72 -0.30 -3.97
N ARG A 191 17.38 -0.07 -2.83
CA ARG A 191 18.29 -1.06 -2.22
C ARG A 191 17.53 -2.27 -1.70
N PHE A 192 16.33 -2.09 -1.15
CA PHE A 192 15.45 -3.20 -0.78
C PHE A 192 14.98 -3.98 -2.02
N ALA A 193 14.56 -3.30 -3.08
CA ALA A 193 14.21 -3.95 -4.35
C ALA A 193 15.39 -4.75 -4.92
N ASN A 194 16.59 -4.18 -4.87
CA ASN A 194 17.83 -4.85 -5.30
C ASN A 194 18.19 -6.06 -4.43
N THR A 195 17.79 -6.11 -3.15
CA THR A 195 17.95 -7.32 -2.33
C THR A 195 17.20 -8.49 -2.97
N LEU A 196 15.95 -8.28 -3.41
CA LEU A 196 15.21 -9.31 -4.14
C LEU A 196 15.88 -9.66 -5.47
N THR A 197 16.09 -8.66 -6.33
CA THR A 197 16.45 -8.90 -7.73
C THR A 197 17.90 -9.33 -7.93
N LYS A 198 18.80 -9.02 -7.00
CA LYS A 198 20.24 -9.28 -7.14
C LYS A 198 20.83 -10.23 -6.10
N LEU A 199 20.21 -10.35 -4.93
CA LEU A 199 20.74 -11.22 -3.86
C LEU A 199 19.91 -12.46 -3.60
N LEU A 200 18.59 -12.36 -3.66
CA LEU A 200 17.67 -13.45 -3.33
C LEU A 200 17.33 -14.31 -4.54
N TYR A 201 17.18 -13.72 -5.71
CA TYR A 201 16.83 -14.42 -6.93
C TYR A 201 18.00 -15.25 -7.50
N TYR A 202 17.70 -16.47 -7.95
CA TYR A 202 18.57 -17.26 -8.83
C TYR A 202 17.76 -18.12 -9.80
N ASN A 203 18.42 -18.62 -10.85
CA ASN A 203 17.88 -19.67 -11.70
C ASN A 203 18.45 -21.01 -11.24
N ASN A 204 17.58 -21.97 -10.93
CA ASN A 204 18.01 -23.31 -10.58
C ASN A 204 18.60 -24.06 -11.80
N ASN A 205 19.08 -25.28 -11.59
CA ASN A 205 19.70 -26.08 -12.66
C ASN A 205 18.74 -26.40 -13.83
N SER A 206 17.43 -26.27 -13.61
CA SER A 206 16.39 -26.43 -14.64
C SER A 206 16.04 -25.10 -15.34
N GLY A 207 16.73 -24.01 -15.04
CA GLY A 207 16.46 -22.67 -15.56
C GLY A 207 15.20 -22.01 -14.97
N GLN A 208 14.60 -22.59 -13.93
CA GLN A 208 13.43 -22.02 -13.27
C GLN A 208 13.85 -21.00 -12.21
N THR A 209 13.06 -19.93 -12.11
CA THR A 209 13.22 -18.88 -11.10
C THR A 209 12.96 -19.43 -9.70
N ASP A 210 13.90 -19.18 -8.78
CA ASP A 210 13.83 -19.61 -7.39
C ASP A 210 14.51 -18.57 -6.47
N PHE A 211 14.37 -18.74 -5.15
CA PHE A 211 14.88 -17.80 -4.15
C PHE A 211 15.78 -18.46 -3.11
N TYR A 212 16.90 -17.78 -2.79
CA TYR A 212 17.74 -18.12 -1.65
C TYR A 212 16.96 -17.91 -0.35
N PHE A 213 17.36 -18.64 0.70
CA PHE A 213 16.66 -18.61 1.99
C PHE A 213 16.91 -17.37 2.83
N SER A 214 17.97 -16.61 2.56
CA SER A 214 18.39 -15.49 3.41
C SER A 214 18.77 -14.26 2.61
N VAL A 215 18.62 -13.09 3.24
CA VAL A 215 18.85 -11.77 2.62
C VAL A 215 20.32 -11.42 2.33
N ASN A 216 21.26 -12.38 2.31
CA ASN A 216 22.72 -12.14 2.14
C ASN A 216 23.42 -13.05 1.11
N THR A 217 22.71 -13.52 0.07
CA THR A 217 23.22 -14.45 -0.96
C THR A 217 23.64 -15.81 -0.39
N GLY A 218 22.87 -16.85 -0.73
CA GLY A 218 23.23 -18.24 -0.43
C GLY A 218 22.33 -18.96 0.57
N ASN A 219 22.45 -20.29 0.54
CA ASN A 219 21.65 -21.22 1.36
C ASN A 219 22.30 -21.56 2.71
N ASN A 220 23.55 -21.14 2.95
CA ASN A 220 24.39 -21.76 3.97
C ASN A 220 24.25 -21.18 5.40
N LEU A 221 23.44 -20.15 5.66
CA LEU A 221 23.45 -19.44 6.96
C LEU A 221 22.09 -18.86 7.40
N CYS A 222 20.98 -19.56 7.18
CA CYS A 222 19.68 -19.25 7.80
C CYS A 222 19.56 -19.95 9.18
N TYR A 223 18.82 -19.35 10.12
CA TYR A 223 18.57 -19.79 11.52
C TYR A 223 18.20 -21.29 11.67
N ILE A 224 17.76 -21.95 10.60
CA ILE A 224 17.05 -23.23 10.64
C ILE A 224 17.85 -24.41 10.06
N CYS A 225 19.09 -24.22 9.58
CA CYS A 225 19.79 -25.25 8.79
C CYS A 225 20.96 -26.07 9.42
N PRO A 226 21.09 -26.34 10.74
CA PRO A 226 22.16 -27.24 11.19
C PRO A 226 21.86 -28.74 11.05
N ASP A 227 20.65 -29.22 11.40
CA ASP A 227 20.53 -30.63 11.82
C ASP A 227 19.69 -31.57 10.92
N ASN A 228 18.95 -31.06 9.92
CA ASN A 228 18.10 -31.90 9.05
C ASN A 228 18.35 -31.65 7.55
N LEU A 229 19.61 -31.71 7.14
CA LEU A 229 19.99 -31.76 5.73
C LEU A 229 19.91 -33.21 5.21
N GLU A 230 18.71 -33.68 4.87
CA GLU A 230 18.59 -34.88 4.04
C GLU A 230 19.05 -34.51 2.62
N ASN A 231 20.15 -35.08 2.14
CA ASN A 231 20.76 -34.78 0.83
C ASN A 231 21.25 -33.32 0.62
N GLY A 232 21.60 -32.60 1.69
CA GLY A 232 22.17 -31.26 1.56
C GLY A 232 21.16 -30.15 1.21
N LEU A 233 19.85 -30.44 1.29
CA LEU A 233 18.78 -29.46 1.10
C LEU A 233 17.73 -29.63 2.22
N PRO A 234 17.35 -28.56 2.95
CA PRO A 234 16.24 -28.62 3.90
C PRO A 234 14.93 -28.82 3.12
N VAL A 235 14.26 -29.96 3.25
CA VAL A 235 13.17 -30.35 2.33
C VAL A 235 11.80 -29.76 2.70
N ALA A 236 11.47 -29.60 3.98
CA ALA A 236 10.09 -29.26 4.39
C ALA A 236 9.86 -27.78 4.78
N TYR A 237 10.85 -27.10 5.34
CA TYR A 237 10.75 -25.66 5.73
C TYR A 237 10.86 -24.71 4.52
N ASN A 238 11.10 -25.29 3.35
CA ASN A 238 11.55 -24.62 2.14
C ASN A 238 10.39 -23.97 1.36
N GLU A 239 9.28 -24.68 1.17
CA GLU A 239 8.20 -24.18 0.32
C GLU A 239 7.43 -23.00 0.95
N SER A 240 7.11 -23.03 2.25
CA SER A 240 6.33 -21.94 2.86
C SER A 240 7.11 -20.60 2.85
N ASN A 241 8.40 -20.64 3.18
CA ASN A 241 9.26 -19.46 3.11
C ASN A 241 9.46 -18.95 1.68
N ARG A 242 9.47 -19.83 0.67
CA ARG A 242 9.52 -19.39 -0.73
C ARG A 242 8.20 -18.77 -1.18
N ARG A 243 7.05 -19.27 -0.72
CA ARG A 243 5.72 -18.69 -1.03
C ARG A 243 5.59 -17.25 -0.51
N THR A 244 6.21 -16.93 0.62
CA THR A 244 6.26 -15.56 1.13
C THR A 244 7.14 -14.62 0.30
N ALA A 245 7.92 -15.10 -0.68
CA ALA A 245 8.67 -14.24 -1.59
C ALA A 245 7.75 -13.27 -2.36
N LEU A 246 6.48 -13.63 -2.57
CA LEU A 246 5.48 -12.73 -3.17
C LEU A 246 5.27 -11.44 -2.36
N MET A 247 5.53 -11.44 -1.05
CA MET A 247 5.42 -10.22 -0.22
C MET A 247 6.38 -9.12 -0.64
N TRP A 248 7.48 -9.46 -1.31
CA TRP A 248 8.42 -8.49 -1.86
C TRP A 248 7.83 -7.71 -3.06
N GLY A 249 6.65 -8.10 -3.55
CA GLY A 249 5.96 -7.40 -4.63
C GLY A 249 5.63 -5.94 -4.32
N ASN A 250 5.53 -5.56 -3.04
CA ASN A 250 5.34 -4.15 -2.65
C ASN A 250 6.51 -3.22 -3.01
N LEU A 251 7.68 -3.76 -3.36
CA LEU A 251 8.84 -2.98 -3.80
C LEU A 251 8.87 -2.73 -5.31
N ASP A 252 7.87 -3.22 -6.05
CA ASP A 252 7.86 -3.16 -7.51
C ASP A 252 7.89 -1.73 -8.06
N GLU A 253 7.19 -0.80 -7.42
CA GLU A 253 7.22 0.62 -7.79
C GLU A 253 8.59 1.28 -7.56
N HIS A 254 9.48 0.60 -6.84
CA HIS A 254 10.83 1.07 -6.52
C HIS A 254 11.92 0.37 -7.32
N ASP A 255 11.55 -0.53 -8.21
CA ASP A 255 12.47 -1.17 -9.14
C ASP A 255 12.66 -0.31 -10.40
N LEU A 256 13.64 0.61 -10.34
CA LEU A 256 13.92 1.55 -11.42
C LEU A 256 14.45 0.89 -12.70
N GLN A 257 14.75 -0.42 -12.69
CA GLN A 257 15.35 -1.12 -13.84
C GLN A 257 14.43 -2.20 -14.38
N ASN A 258 13.44 -1.79 -15.18
CA ASN A 258 12.69 -2.67 -16.11
C ASN A 258 11.73 -3.69 -15.47
N GLN A 259 11.06 -3.37 -14.35
CA GLN A 259 10.02 -4.22 -13.80
C GLN A 259 10.50 -5.64 -13.42
N GLN A 260 11.77 -5.78 -13.03
CA GLN A 260 12.34 -7.07 -12.65
C GLN A 260 11.62 -7.68 -11.45
N VAL A 261 11.28 -6.89 -10.42
CA VAL A 261 10.51 -7.37 -9.26
C VAL A 261 9.21 -8.05 -9.72
N TYR A 262 8.37 -7.33 -10.46
CA TYR A 262 7.13 -7.89 -11.01
C TYR A 262 7.37 -9.13 -11.87
N ASN A 263 8.26 -9.07 -12.86
CA ASN A 263 8.48 -10.17 -13.80
C ASN A 263 9.01 -11.43 -13.09
N LEU A 264 9.90 -11.27 -12.11
CA LEU A 264 10.43 -12.37 -11.32
C LEU A 264 9.35 -13.03 -10.48
N LEU A 265 8.54 -12.24 -9.77
CA LEU A 265 7.48 -12.75 -8.90
C LEU A 265 6.33 -13.37 -9.70
N LEU A 266 5.98 -12.80 -10.86
CA LEU A 266 4.99 -13.38 -11.76
C LEU A 266 5.46 -14.71 -12.36
N ASN A 267 6.72 -14.78 -12.81
CA ASN A 267 7.30 -16.03 -13.32
C ASN A 267 7.33 -17.12 -12.24
N TYR A 268 7.75 -16.74 -11.02
CA TYR A 268 7.72 -17.63 -9.87
C TYR A 268 6.29 -18.12 -9.57
N TYR A 269 5.31 -17.21 -9.54
CA TYR A 269 3.90 -17.57 -9.34
C TYR A 269 3.42 -18.56 -10.40
N ALA A 270 3.63 -18.26 -11.69
CA ALA A 270 3.18 -19.10 -12.80
C ALA A 270 3.79 -20.51 -12.77
N ILE A 271 5.10 -20.62 -12.51
CA ILE A 271 5.80 -21.91 -12.52
C ILE A 271 5.54 -22.72 -11.26
N THR A 272 5.57 -22.07 -10.09
CA THR A 272 5.63 -22.77 -8.79
C THR A 272 4.28 -22.85 -8.11
N LEU A 273 3.40 -21.88 -8.30
CA LEU A 273 2.13 -21.77 -7.57
C LEU A 273 0.89 -22.00 -8.43
N ASP A 274 0.96 -21.77 -9.74
CA ASP A 274 -0.15 -22.04 -10.67
C ASP A 274 0.07 -23.39 -11.41
N GLY A 275 1.30 -23.63 -11.89
CA GLY A 275 1.62 -24.78 -12.76
C GLY A 275 1.78 -26.16 -12.11
N GLN A 276 1.57 -26.32 -10.79
CA GLN A 276 1.88 -27.55 -10.04
C GLN A 276 0.64 -28.22 -9.42
N ASN A 277 -0.15 -28.94 -10.24
CA ASN A 277 -1.29 -29.83 -9.89
C ASN A 277 -2.48 -29.16 -9.16
N ASP A 278 -3.66 -29.79 -9.25
CA ASP A 278 -4.99 -29.33 -8.78
C ASP A 278 -5.11 -28.89 -7.29
N ASN A 279 -4.02 -28.89 -6.52
CA ASN A 279 -3.94 -28.47 -5.12
C ASN A 279 -3.12 -27.19 -4.88
N ALA A 280 -2.68 -26.48 -5.92
CA ALA A 280 -1.77 -25.34 -5.78
C ALA A 280 -2.44 -24.10 -5.15
N ALA A 281 -3.74 -23.87 -5.38
CA ALA A 281 -4.50 -22.84 -4.67
C ALA A 281 -4.64 -23.13 -3.16
N GLY A 282 -4.73 -24.41 -2.77
CA GLY A 282 -4.77 -24.82 -1.36
C GLY A 282 -3.45 -24.68 -0.61
N LYS A 283 -2.36 -24.36 -1.32
CA LYS A 283 -1.02 -24.13 -0.76
C LYS A 283 -0.80 -22.68 -0.30
N ILE A 284 -1.65 -21.74 -0.69
CA ILE A 284 -1.68 -20.37 -0.15
C ILE A 284 -2.69 -20.38 1.00
N ALA A 285 -2.21 -20.62 2.22
CA ALA A 285 -3.09 -20.80 3.38
C ALA A 285 -2.74 -19.85 4.55
N GLU A 286 -1.71 -19.02 4.40
CA GLU A 286 -1.24 -18.13 5.46
C GLU A 286 -1.43 -16.66 5.07
N GLY A 287 -1.67 -15.79 6.06
CA GLY A 287 -1.97 -14.37 5.82
C GLY A 287 -0.90 -13.63 5.01
N ASN A 288 0.37 -13.96 5.24
CA ASN A 288 1.50 -13.40 4.50
C ASN A 288 1.51 -13.81 3.02
N HIS A 289 1.07 -15.02 2.69
CA HIS A 289 0.96 -15.46 1.30
C HIS A 289 -0.15 -14.68 0.57
N TYR A 290 -1.30 -14.50 1.20
CA TYR A 290 -2.39 -13.69 0.64
C TYR A 290 -1.99 -12.23 0.44
N LEU A 291 -1.24 -11.66 1.39
CA LEU A 291 -0.71 -10.31 1.26
C LEU A 291 0.25 -10.20 0.07
N GLY A 292 1.20 -11.13 -0.05
CA GLY A 292 2.10 -11.17 -1.20
C GLY A 292 1.37 -11.35 -2.54
N LEU A 293 0.39 -12.25 -2.61
CA LEU A 293 -0.45 -12.42 -3.79
C LEU A 293 -1.22 -11.14 -4.13
N SER A 294 -1.71 -10.42 -3.11
CA SER A 294 -2.40 -9.15 -3.32
C SER A 294 -1.49 -8.09 -3.96
N TYR A 295 -0.21 -8.03 -3.57
CA TYR A 295 0.77 -7.15 -4.21
C TYR A 295 1.04 -7.57 -5.65
N LEU A 296 1.20 -8.87 -5.92
CA LEU A 296 1.39 -9.36 -7.27
C LEU A 296 0.20 -9.00 -8.18
N ILE A 297 -1.03 -9.21 -7.70
CA ILE A 297 -2.26 -8.85 -8.42
C ILE A 297 -2.32 -7.33 -8.63
N GLN A 298 -2.01 -6.53 -7.60
CA GLN A 298 -1.97 -5.08 -7.73
C GLN A 298 -0.99 -4.65 -8.82
N ASN A 299 0.23 -5.20 -8.82
CA ASN A 299 1.26 -4.90 -9.82
C ASN A 299 0.82 -5.33 -11.21
N GLN A 300 0.19 -6.51 -11.34
CA GLN A 300 -0.37 -6.98 -12.60
C GLN A 300 -1.44 -6.01 -13.12
N TRP A 301 -2.37 -5.60 -12.27
CA TRP A 301 -3.40 -4.63 -12.64
C TRP A 301 -2.81 -3.27 -13.03
N GLN A 302 -1.70 -2.86 -12.41
CA GLN A 302 -1.00 -1.62 -12.74
C GLN A 302 -0.20 -1.70 -14.05
N LYS A 303 0.29 -2.88 -14.44
CA LYS A 303 1.21 -3.04 -15.59
C LYS A 303 0.57 -3.65 -16.83
N GLU A 304 -0.41 -4.52 -16.65
CA GLU A 304 -1.01 -5.28 -17.73
C GLU A 304 -2.42 -4.81 -18.08
N CYS A 305 -2.86 -5.17 -19.29
CA CYS A 305 -4.24 -5.02 -19.73
C CYS A 305 -5.02 -6.29 -19.35
N VAL A 306 -5.29 -6.46 -18.06
CA VAL A 306 -6.02 -7.63 -17.54
C VAL A 306 -7.47 -7.64 -18.02
N ASN A 307 -8.04 -8.83 -18.19
CA ASN A 307 -9.48 -9.04 -18.31
C ASN A 307 -10.08 -9.31 -16.92
N LEU A 308 -11.30 -8.87 -16.71
CA LEU A 308 -12.06 -9.12 -15.49
C LEU A 308 -13.34 -9.85 -15.86
N SER A 309 -13.49 -11.08 -15.39
CA SER A 309 -14.75 -11.80 -15.57
C SER A 309 -15.47 -11.94 -14.24
N LEU A 310 -16.70 -11.46 -14.19
CA LEU A 310 -17.60 -11.50 -13.04
C LEU A 310 -18.65 -12.58 -13.28
N TYR A 311 -18.67 -13.58 -12.41
CA TYR A 311 -19.59 -14.71 -12.48
C TYR A 311 -20.36 -14.86 -11.17
N LYS A 312 -21.63 -15.27 -11.26
CA LYS A 312 -22.52 -15.57 -10.12
C LYS A 312 -22.41 -14.48 -9.05
N ARG A 313 -22.99 -13.31 -9.24
CA ARG A 313 -22.81 -12.20 -8.30
C ARG A 313 -24.12 -11.63 -7.82
N ASN A 314 -24.30 -11.57 -6.50
CA ASN A 314 -25.31 -10.71 -5.91
C ASN A 314 -24.65 -9.45 -5.34
N MET A 315 -25.01 -8.29 -5.87
CA MET A 315 -24.46 -7.00 -5.45
C MET A 315 -25.40 -6.38 -4.42
N VAL A 316 -25.04 -6.51 -3.15
CA VAL A 316 -25.81 -5.98 -2.00
C VAL A 316 -25.19 -4.69 -1.42
N TYR A 317 -24.12 -4.19 -2.01
CA TYR A 317 -23.44 -2.95 -1.63
C TYR A 317 -22.82 -2.28 -2.86
N ASN A 318 -22.64 -0.96 -2.78
CA ASN A 318 -22.07 -0.18 -3.88
C ASN A 318 -20.65 -0.65 -4.21
N GLN A 319 -20.39 -0.91 -5.48
CA GLN A 319 -19.09 -1.40 -5.92
C GLN A 319 -18.85 -0.99 -7.38
N ASP A 320 -17.66 -0.48 -7.64
CA ASP A 320 -17.23 -0.10 -8.97
C ASP A 320 -16.28 -1.16 -9.54
N PHE A 321 -16.47 -1.49 -10.81
CA PHE A 321 -15.56 -2.39 -11.53
C PHE A 321 -14.80 -1.58 -12.57
N THR A 322 -13.48 -1.57 -12.44
CA THR A 322 -12.58 -0.94 -13.41
C THR A 322 -11.61 -1.98 -13.93
N VAL A 323 -11.52 -2.11 -15.24
CA VAL A 323 -10.58 -3.02 -15.90
C VAL A 323 -9.94 -2.31 -17.09
N LYS A 324 -8.70 -2.68 -17.42
CA LYS A 324 -7.96 -2.05 -18.51
C LYS A 324 -8.30 -2.60 -19.88
N ASN A 325 -8.70 -3.87 -19.96
CA ASN A 325 -9.09 -4.55 -21.20
C ASN A 325 -10.59 -4.88 -21.20
N ASN A 326 -10.97 -6.17 -21.15
CA ASN A 326 -12.37 -6.58 -21.21
C ASN A 326 -12.93 -6.87 -19.82
N ILE A 327 -14.15 -6.41 -19.58
CA ILE A 327 -14.99 -6.93 -18.50
C ILE A 327 -16.00 -7.90 -19.12
N SER A 328 -16.13 -9.10 -18.55
CA SER A 328 -17.23 -10.01 -18.89
C SER A 328 -18.11 -10.16 -17.67
N VAL A 329 -19.43 -10.07 -17.86
CA VAL A 329 -20.41 -10.34 -16.80
C VAL A 329 -21.26 -11.49 -17.31
N GLU A 330 -21.12 -12.65 -16.68
CA GLU A 330 -21.81 -13.86 -17.14
C GLU A 330 -22.46 -14.57 -15.94
N PRO A 331 -23.70 -15.06 -16.09
CA PRO A 331 -24.37 -15.83 -15.04
C PRO A 331 -23.62 -17.12 -14.67
N ASN A 332 -22.91 -17.72 -15.63
CA ASN A 332 -22.08 -18.91 -15.44
C ASN A 332 -20.73 -18.73 -16.12
N SER A 333 -19.69 -19.38 -15.58
CA SER A 333 -18.37 -19.42 -16.21
C SER A 333 -18.13 -20.73 -16.93
N ASN A 334 -17.61 -20.69 -18.15
CA ASN A 334 -16.98 -21.86 -18.78
C ASN A 334 -15.52 -22.05 -18.30
N SER A 335 -15.05 -21.20 -17.37
CA SER A 335 -13.72 -21.31 -16.79
C SER A 335 -13.57 -22.60 -15.99
N ILE A 336 -12.36 -23.14 -15.95
CA ILE A 336 -11.95 -24.19 -15.01
C ILE A 336 -12.13 -23.76 -13.55
N TYR A 337 -12.20 -22.45 -13.30
CA TYR A 337 -12.51 -21.84 -12.01
C TYR A 337 -14.02 -21.64 -11.79
N ASN A 338 -14.90 -22.43 -12.42
CA ASN A 338 -16.33 -22.36 -12.16
C ASN A 338 -16.68 -23.04 -10.82
N SER A 339 -16.51 -22.29 -9.73
CA SER A 339 -16.99 -22.71 -8.40
C SER A 339 -18.52 -22.88 -8.41
N PRO A 340 -19.09 -23.85 -7.68
CA PRO A 340 -20.54 -23.96 -7.48
C PRO A 340 -21.12 -22.66 -6.90
N GLU A 341 -20.36 -21.98 -6.04
CA GLU A 341 -20.72 -20.73 -5.37
C GLU A 341 -19.99 -19.52 -5.96
N SER A 342 -20.57 -18.33 -5.77
CA SER A 342 -19.96 -17.05 -6.07
C SER A 342 -18.64 -16.84 -5.31
N TYR A 343 -17.72 -16.09 -5.92
CA TYR A 343 -16.43 -15.79 -5.28
C TYR A 343 -16.53 -14.74 -4.17
N ALA A 344 -17.57 -13.92 -4.16
CA ALA A 344 -17.74 -12.90 -3.14
C ALA A 344 -19.12 -12.93 -2.49
N GLU A 345 -19.19 -12.28 -1.33
CA GLU A 345 -20.39 -12.21 -0.53
C GLU A 345 -21.49 -11.31 -1.15
N PRO A 346 -22.76 -11.67 -0.94
CA PRO A 346 -23.21 -12.93 -0.33
C PRO A 346 -22.92 -14.12 -1.25
N LYS A 347 -22.53 -15.27 -0.67
CA LYS A 347 -22.36 -16.52 -1.43
C LYS A 347 -23.68 -16.94 -2.07
N ILE A 348 -23.72 -16.98 -3.41
CA ILE A 348 -24.85 -17.50 -4.17
C ILE A 348 -24.41 -18.68 -5.03
N ASN A 349 -25.30 -19.65 -5.22
CA ASN A 349 -25.08 -20.80 -6.09
C ASN A 349 -25.93 -20.74 -7.39
N THR A 350 -26.78 -19.72 -7.51
CA THR A 350 -27.56 -19.47 -8.73
C THR A 350 -26.67 -18.84 -9.80
N ALA A 351 -26.94 -19.21 -11.05
CA ALA A 351 -26.26 -18.68 -12.21
C ALA A 351 -26.83 -17.30 -12.57
N GLU A 352 -26.57 -16.30 -11.72
CA GLU A 352 -27.20 -14.99 -11.83
C GLU A 352 -26.21 -13.87 -11.51
N PHE A 353 -26.41 -12.72 -12.14
CA PHE A 353 -25.77 -11.46 -11.75
C PHE A 353 -26.88 -10.48 -11.37
N THR A 354 -27.08 -10.28 -10.07
CA THR A 354 -28.15 -9.45 -9.51
C THR A 354 -27.55 -8.19 -8.86
N ILE A 355 -28.27 -7.08 -8.99
CA ILE A 355 -27.97 -5.83 -8.29
C ILE A 355 -29.21 -5.50 -7.47
N GLU A 356 -29.07 -5.46 -6.14
CA GLU A 356 -30.19 -5.20 -5.25
C GLU A 356 -30.68 -3.75 -5.38
N PRO A 357 -31.97 -3.47 -5.11
CA PRO A 357 -32.49 -2.10 -5.09
C PRO A 357 -31.66 -1.18 -4.18
N GLY A 358 -31.36 0.01 -4.66
CA GLY A 358 -30.56 1.00 -3.93
C GLY A 358 -29.04 0.78 -3.99
N VAL A 359 -28.57 -0.29 -4.63
CA VAL A 359 -27.14 -0.52 -4.89
C VAL A 359 -26.73 0.15 -6.20
N THR A 360 -25.66 0.93 -6.14
CA THR A 360 -25.03 1.57 -7.29
C THR A 360 -23.82 0.77 -7.76
N VAL A 361 -23.79 0.42 -9.05
CA VAL A 361 -22.64 -0.21 -9.70
C VAL A 361 -22.10 0.73 -10.77
N GLY A 362 -20.93 1.30 -10.54
CA GLY A 362 -20.25 2.12 -11.54
C GLY A 362 -19.60 1.26 -12.62
N PHE A 363 -19.94 1.57 -13.87
CA PHE A 363 -19.30 1.00 -15.04
C PHE A 363 -18.57 2.09 -15.83
N HIS A 364 -17.25 1.93 -16.01
CA HIS A 364 -16.43 2.86 -16.78
C HIS A 364 -15.86 2.17 -18.02
N ALA A 365 -16.48 2.41 -19.17
CA ALA A 365 -15.96 2.02 -20.47
C ALA A 365 -15.00 3.08 -21.04
N LYS A 366 -13.91 2.63 -21.68
CA LYS A 366 -13.04 3.52 -22.48
C LYS A 366 -13.68 3.80 -23.84
N ALA A 367 -13.24 4.87 -24.50
CA ALA A 367 -13.63 5.13 -25.88
C ALA A 367 -13.29 3.93 -26.77
N GLY A 368 -14.27 3.46 -27.55
CA GLY A 368 -14.14 2.29 -28.42
C GLY A 368 -14.60 0.96 -27.80
N SER A 369 -15.00 0.91 -26.53
CA SER A 369 -15.61 -0.28 -25.93
C SER A 369 -17.04 -0.53 -26.45
N ASN A 370 -17.38 -1.78 -26.72
CA ASN A 370 -18.77 -2.20 -27.01
C ASN A 370 -19.45 -2.65 -25.71
N PHE A 371 -20.58 -2.05 -25.36
CA PHE A 371 -21.34 -2.38 -24.15
C PHE A 371 -22.73 -2.90 -24.49
N HIS A 372 -23.13 -3.99 -23.83
CA HIS A 372 -24.47 -4.54 -23.92
C HIS A 372 -25.01 -4.74 -22.50
N ALA A 373 -26.17 -4.18 -22.22
CA ALA A 373 -26.93 -4.44 -20.99
C ALA A 373 -28.34 -4.89 -21.37
N GLY A 374 -28.89 -5.83 -20.61
CA GLY A 374 -30.26 -6.31 -20.77
C GLY A 374 -30.95 -6.43 -19.42
N ILE A 375 -32.25 -6.20 -19.39
CA ILE A 375 -33.09 -6.39 -18.22
C ILE A 375 -33.84 -7.71 -18.41
N ASN A 376 -33.79 -8.62 -17.44
CA ASN A 376 -34.63 -9.81 -17.46
C ASN A 376 -36.06 -9.43 -17.02
N PRO A 377 -37.05 -9.43 -17.94
CA PRO A 377 -38.41 -8.97 -17.62
C PRO A 377 -39.12 -9.86 -16.59
N ASN A 378 -38.68 -11.11 -16.42
CA ASN A 378 -39.27 -12.05 -15.46
C ASN A 378 -38.80 -11.81 -14.02
N MET A 379 -37.76 -10.97 -13.82
CA MET A 379 -37.27 -10.59 -12.48
C MET A 379 -37.93 -9.30 -11.95
N CYS A 380 -38.69 -8.59 -12.79
CA CYS A 380 -39.43 -7.39 -12.39
C CYS A 380 -40.75 -7.79 -11.72
N THR A 381 -40.74 -8.00 -10.41
CA THR A 381 -41.98 -8.40 -9.71
C THR A 381 -42.84 -7.27 -9.18
N ASP A 382 -42.38 -6.02 -9.08
CA ASP A 382 -43.27 -4.87 -8.86
C ASP A 382 -42.58 -3.52 -9.20
N GLY A 383 -43.02 -2.84 -10.26
CA GLY A 383 -42.77 -1.40 -10.45
C GLY A 383 -41.57 -0.94 -11.31
N GLY A 384 -40.80 -1.85 -11.91
CA GLY A 384 -39.71 -1.47 -12.83
C GLY A 384 -40.23 -0.92 -14.17
N ARG A 385 -39.99 0.36 -14.48
CA ARG A 385 -40.24 0.91 -15.82
C ARG A 385 -39.13 0.47 -16.77
N VAL A 386 -39.45 -0.38 -17.75
CA VAL A 386 -38.60 -0.62 -18.93
C VAL A 386 -39.13 0.25 -20.06
N SER A 387 -38.45 1.34 -20.42
CA SER A 387 -38.78 2.09 -21.65
C SER A 387 -38.14 1.39 -22.85
N GLY A 388 -38.71 0.26 -23.26
CA GLY A 388 -38.38 -0.41 -24.51
C GLY A 388 -39.36 0.01 -25.59
N GLY A 389 -39.08 1.13 -26.28
CA GLY A 389 -39.77 1.49 -27.52
C GLY A 389 -39.16 0.73 -28.69
N ASN A 390 -39.91 -0.22 -29.25
CA ASN A 390 -39.55 -0.86 -30.53
C ASN A 390 -39.48 0.20 -31.64
N THR A 391 -38.26 0.60 -32.03
CA THR A 391 -37.73 0.62 -33.40
C THR A 391 -36.34 1.26 -33.39
N GLY A 392 -35.31 0.48 -33.73
CA GLY A 392 -34.02 0.93 -34.28
C GLY A 392 -33.28 2.08 -33.57
N HIS A 393 -32.38 1.72 -32.65
CA HIS A 393 -31.44 2.60 -31.94
C HIS A 393 -32.10 3.75 -31.16
N ASP A 394 -32.17 3.60 -29.84
CA ASP A 394 -31.56 4.59 -28.94
C ASP A 394 -31.43 4.04 -27.53
N ILE A 395 -30.17 3.93 -27.11
CA ILE A 395 -29.77 3.96 -25.71
C ILE A 395 -30.09 5.39 -25.25
N THR A 396 -30.89 5.56 -24.20
CA THR A 396 -31.23 6.89 -23.69
C THR A 396 -29.97 7.53 -23.09
N LEU A 397 -29.23 8.28 -23.91
CA LEU A 397 -28.33 9.31 -23.42
C LEU A 397 -29.22 10.40 -22.84
N HIS A 398 -29.04 10.73 -21.57
CA HIS A 398 -29.45 12.05 -21.11
C HIS A 398 -28.69 13.08 -21.95
N GLU A 399 -29.35 13.66 -22.94
CA GLU A 399 -28.91 14.94 -23.47
C GLU A 399 -28.95 15.97 -22.33
N PRO A 400 -27.97 16.87 -22.22
CA PRO A 400 -28.02 17.95 -21.26
C PRO A 400 -29.29 18.76 -21.52
N LEU A 401 -30.11 18.89 -20.47
CA LEU A 401 -31.33 19.69 -20.44
C LEU A 401 -31.08 21.07 -21.05
N ASN A 402 -31.64 21.30 -22.24
CA ASN A 402 -31.71 22.61 -22.84
C ASN A 402 -32.98 23.29 -22.33
N ILE A 403 -32.87 23.98 -21.19
CA ILE A 403 -33.95 24.79 -20.63
C ILE A 403 -33.68 26.25 -20.98
N ASN A 404 -34.36 26.73 -22.01
CA ASN A 404 -34.71 28.15 -22.13
C ASN A 404 -36.22 28.25 -21.95
N GLU A 405 -36.67 28.65 -20.77
CA GLU A 405 -37.34 29.94 -20.54
C GLU A 405 -37.88 30.04 -19.11
N ASN A 406 -37.43 31.10 -18.43
CA ASN A 406 -38.14 31.90 -17.43
C ASN A 406 -38.85 31.18 -16.28
N LEU A 407 -38.19 31.15 -15.11
CA LEU A 407 -38.81 31.44 -13.82
C LEU A 407 -37.74 31.78 -12.78
N MET A 408 -37.93 32.93 -12.13
CA MET A 408 -37.09 33.50 -11.08
C MET A 408 -37.08 32.62 -9.82
N GLY A 409 -35.91 32.50 -9.18
CA GLY A 409 -35.82 32.42 -7.72
C GLY A 409 -35.14 31.18 -7.15
N ASN A 410 -33.96 31.42 -6.57
CA ASN A 410 -33.20 30.61 -5.60
C ASN A 410 -32.42 29.41 -6.16
N GLU A 411 -31.19 29.68 -6.60
CA GLU A 411 -30.17 28.66 -6.82
C GLU A 411 -29.68 28.08 -5.48
N GLU A 412 -30.01 26.82 -5.21
CA GLU A 412 -29.19 25.96 -4.36
C GLU A 412 -27.93 25.56 -5.15
N VAL A 413 -26.77 25.93 -4.62
CA VAL A 413 -25.47 25.57 -5.18
C VAL A 413 -25.22 24.07 -4.96
N SER A 414 -25.44 23.25 -5.99
CA SER A 414 -25.04 21.85 -6.00
C SER A 414 -23.54 21.73 -6.30
N ILE A 415 -22.81 21.04 -5.42
CA ILE A 415 -21.37 20.79 -5.54
C ILE A 415 -21.16 19.50 -6.34
N GLU A 416 -21.31 19.56 -7.67
CA GLU A 416 -20.70 18.55 -8.52
C GLU A 416 -19.18 18.76 -8.56
N LYS A 417 -18.39 17.70 -8.31
CA LYS A 417 -16.93 17.74 -8.41
C LYS A 417 -16.53 18.07 -9.87
N PRO A 418 -15.93 19.24 -10.16
CA PRO A 418 -15.59 19.58 -11.54
C PRO A 418 -14.45 18.68 -12.05
N LYS A 419 -14.59 18.18 -13.28
CA LYS A 419 -13.54 17.42 -13.99
C LYS A 419 -12.30 18.25 -14.34
N GLN A 420 -12.38 19.59 -14.32
CA GLN A 420 -11.24 20.46 -14.60
C GLN A 420 -10.47 20.78 -13.31
N GLN A 421 -9.25 20.26 -13.22
CA GLN A 421 -8.36 20.48 -12.08
C GLN A 421 -7.37 21.60 -12.39
N TRP A 422 -7.49 22.73 -11.71
CA TRP A 422 -6.44 23.74 -11.66
C TRP A 422 -5.37 23.34 -10.63
N LEU A 423 -4.10 23.48 -11.02
CA LEU A 423 -2.92 23.28 -10.20
C LEU A 423 -2.35 24.64 -9.79
N VAL A 424 -1.91 24.75 -8.54
CA VAL A 424 -1.34 26.00 -8.00
C VAL A 424 -0.05 25.67 -7.25
N PHE A 425 1.07 26.28 -7.65
CA PHE A 425 2.41 25.98 -7.14
C PHE A 425 3.40 27.14 -7.33
N PRO A 426 4.48 27.24 -6.53
CA PRO A 426 4.73 26.45 -5.34
C PRO A 426 3.75 26.80 -4.20
N ASN A 427 3.57 25.87 -3.26
CA ASN A 427 2.78 26.09 -2.05
C ASN A 427 3.47 25.37 -0.89
N PRO A 428 4.19 26.06 0.02
CA PRO A 428 4.19 27.52 0.19
C PRO A 428 4.86 28.31 -0.95
N ALA A 429 4.30 29.47 -1.28
CA ALA A 429 4.85 30.45 -2.22
C ALA A 429 5.73 31.48 -1.49
N GLN A 430 6.73 32.02 -2.18
CA GLN A 430 7.62 33.06 -1.65
C GLN A 430 7.57 34.35 -2.47
N GLN A 431 7.98 34.26 -3.74
CA GLN A 431 8.01 35.41 -4.64
C GLN A 431 6.93 35.32 -5.71
N GLU A 432 6.64 34.11 -6.18
CA GLU A 432 5.70 33.86 -7.27
C GLU A 432 4.72 32.72 -6.94
N LEU A 433 3.54 32.80 -7.54
CA LEU A 433 2.50 31.78 -7.48
C LEU A 433 2.05 31.46 -8.91
N ASN A 434 2.32 30.24 -9.37
CA ASN A 434 1.92 29.75 -10.68
C ASN A 434 0.55 29.07 -10.60
N VAL A 435 -0.31 29.38 -11.55
CA VAL A 435 -1.64 28.81 -11.72
C VAL A 435 -1.70 28.16 -13.10
N LEU A 436 -1.87 26.84 -13.13
CA LEU A 436 -1.92 26.02 -14.34
C LEU A 436 -3.28 25.33 -14.45
N GLY A 437 -3.93 25.42 -15.60
CA GLY A 437 -5.20 24.75 -15.88
C GLY A 437 -5.37 24.37 -17.34
N THR A 438 -6.53 23.79 -17.65
CA THR A 438 -6.93 23.46 -19.02
C THR A 438 -7.47 24.69 -19.74
N ILE A 439 -7.38 24.71 -21.08
CA ILE A 439 -7.78 25.84 -21.93
C ILE A 439 -9.21 26.27 -21.57
N ASP A 440 -9.33 27.48 -21.03
CA ASP A 440 -10.57 28.21 -20.84
C ASP A 440 -10.34 29.63 -21.36
N GLU A 441 -11.29 30.15 -22.14
CA GLU A 441 -11.11 31.40 -22.87
C GLU A 441 -11.25 32.64 -21.96
N ASN A 442 -11.70 32.49 -20.71
CA ASN A 442 -11.75 33.57 -19.72
C ASN A 442 -11.65 33.06 -18.28
N VAL A 443 -10.52 33.29 -17.62
CA VAL A 443 -10.31 32.91 -16.22
C VAL A 443 -10.08 34.16 -15.38
N GLN A 444 -10.87 34.29 -14.30
CA GLN A 444 -10.69 35.32 -13.30
C GLN A 444 -10.11 34.71 -12.03
N LEU A 445 -8.93 35.18 -11.64
CA LEU A 445 -8.27 34.85 -10.39
C LEU A 445 -8.57 35.93 -9.36
N THR A 446 -8.99 35.53 -8.17
CA THR A 446 -9.20 36.44 -7.03
C THR A 446 -8.47 35.88 -5.81
N LEU A 447 -7.50 36.63 -5.27
CA LEU A 447 -6.81 36.26 -4.04
C LEU A 447 -7.44 36.99 -2.85
N LEU A 448 -7.89 36.23 -1.86
CA LEU A 448 -8.53 36.71 -0.65
C LEU A 448 -7.64 36.42 0.57
N ASP A 449 -7.61 37.32 1.55
CA ASP A 449 -7.07 37.02 2.87
C ASP A 449 -8.09 36.24 3.73
N MET A 450 -7.69 35.85 4.95
CA MET A 450 -8.55 35.09 5.87
C MET A 450 -9.79 35.84 6.36
N SER A 451 -9.87 37.17 6.16
CA SER A 451 -11.07 37.96 6.46
C SER A 451 -12.06 38.02 5.29
N GLY A 452 -11.69 37.42 4.14
CA GLY A 452 -12.47 37.51 2.90
C GLY A 452 -12.21 38.80 2.12
N ARG A 453 -11.25 39.64 2.53
CA ARG A 453 -10.89 40.85 1.80
C ARG A 453 -10.06 40.49 0.57
N THR A 454 -10.46 41.01 -0.59
CA THR A 454 -9.72 40.86 -1.84
C THR A 454 -8.40 41.61 -1.78
N ILE A 455 -7.31 40.86 -1.95
CA ILE A 455 -5.94 41.38 -2.04
C ILE A 455 -5.64 41.80 -3.49
N TRP A 456 -5.96 40.93 -4.45
CA TRP A 456 -5.86 41.26 -5.87
C TRP A 456 -6.83 40.42 -6.71
N GLN A 457 -7.10 40.90 -7.92
CA GLN A 457 -7.93 40.22 -8.92
C GLN A 457 -7.31 40.39 -10.31
N HIS A 458 -7.28 39.33 -11.11
CA HIS A 458 -6.70 39.33 -12.47
C HIS A 458 -7.55 38.50 -13.43
N HIS A 459 -7.65 38.95 -14.67
CA HIS A 459 -8.24 38.18 -15.76
C HIS A 459 -7.14 37.77 -16.73
N PHE A 460 -7.10 36.50 -17.10
CA PHE A 460 -6.20 36.03 -18.14
C PHE A 460 -6.90 35.03 -19.06
N ALA A 461 -6.44 35.01 -20.32
CA ALA A 461 -6.81 34.01 -21.31
C ALA A 461 -5.56 33.14 -21.57
N GLY A 462 -5.65 31.85 -21.23
CA GLY A 462 -4.53 30.93 -21.36
C GLY A 462 -4.60 29.77 -20.38
N THR A 463 -3.61 28.89 -20.45
CA THR A 463 -3.49 27.74 -19.55
C THR A 463 -2.60 28.00 -18.34
N PHE A 464 -1.81 29.09 -18.36
CA PHE A 464 -0.78 29.37 -17.38
C PHE A 464 -0.72 30.85 -17.03
N TYR A 465 -0.62 31.15 -15.74
CA TYR A 465 -0.42 32.48 -15.21
C TYR A 465 0.52 32.45 -14.00
N THR A 466 1.39 33.46 -13.88
CA THR A 466 2.28 33.65 -12.73
C THR A 466 1.93 34.96 -12.03
N ALA A 467 1.55 34.88 -10.76
CA ALA A 467 1.29 36.04 -9.91
C ALA A 467 2.52 36.37 -9.05
N ASP A 468 2.89 37.64 -8.97
CA ASP A 468 3.85 38.13 -7.99
C ASP A 468 3.18 38.22 -6.62
N VAL A 469 3.73 37.49 -5.64
CA VAL A 469 3.27 37.45 -4.24
C VAL A 469 4.34 37.94 -3.27
N SER A 470 5.44 38.50 -3.76
CA SER A 470 6.59 38.94 -2.95
C SER A 470 6.25 40.01 -1.91
N ASN A 471 5.23 40.82 -2.17
CA ASN A 471 4.78 41.89 -1.27
C ASN A 471 3.68 41.47 -0.30
N LEU A 472 3.28 40.19 -0.30
CA LEU A 472 2.28 39.68 0.64
C LEU A 472 2.93 39.38 2.00
N GLU A 473 2.17 39.61 3.07
CA GLU A 473 2.57 39.20 4.41
C GLU A 473 2.59 37.67 4.52
N GLN A 474 3.44 37.14 5.39
CA GLN A 474 3.45 35.71 5.69
C GLN A 474 2.09 35.29 6.25
N GLY A 475 1.41 34.35 5.59
CA GLY A 475 0.04 34.00 5.97
C GLY A 475 -0.62 32.95 5.11
N ILE A 476 -1.91 32.74 5.38
CA ILE A 476 -2.80 31.86 4.61
C ILE A 476 -3.72 32.74 3.76
N TYR A 477 -3.86 32.38 2.49
CA TYR A 477 -4.74 33.05 1.53
C TYR A 477 -5.64 32.04 0.83
N ILE A 478 -6.74 32.52 0.27
CA ILE A 478 -7.66 31.75 -0.56
C ILE A 478 -7.58 32.29 -1.99
N LEU A 479 -7.11 31.48 -2.92
CA LEU A 479 -7.18 31.76 -4.35
C LEU A 479 -8.49 31.18 -4.91
N GLN A 480 -9.36 32.05 -5.39
CA GLN A 480 -10.57 31.70 -6.12
C GLN A 480 -10.30 31.81 -7.62
N ILE A 481 -10.62 30.74 -8.35
CA ILE A 481 -10.43 30.58 -9.80
C ILE A 481 -11.83 30.48 -10.39
N ASN A 482 -12.31 31.56 -10.98
CA ASN A 482 -13.62 31.64 -11.61
C ASN A 482 -13.44 31.45 -13.12
N THR A 483 -14.11 30.45 -13.69
CA THR A 483 -14.22 30.27 -15.13
C THR A 483 -15.65 30.51 -15.59
N SER A 484 -15.90 30.36 -16.90
CA SER A 484 -17.26 30.41 -17.46
C SER A 484 -18.18 29.29 -16.93
N LYS A 485 -17.62 28.19 -16.41
CA LYS A 485 -18.38 26.99 -16.04
C LYS A 485 -18.33 26.66 -14.56
N HIS A 486 -17.28 27.08 -13.84
CA HIS A 486 -17.07 26.64 -12.47
C HIS A 486 -16.27 27.64 -11.64
N ILE A 487 -16.46 27.56 -10.32
CA ILE A 487 -15.67 28.26 -9.33
C ILE A 487 -14.85 27.22 -8.56
N GLN A 488 -13.53 27.38 -8.53
CA GLN A 488 -12.64 26.54 -7.75
C GLN A 488 -11.88 27.37 -6.72
N THR A 489 -11.75 26.88 -5.49
CA THR A 489 -10.96 27.52 -4.43
C THR A 489 -9.73 26.70 -4.08
N LYS A 490 -8.61 27.38 -3.81
CA LYS A 490 -7.32 26.80 -3.42
C LYS A 490 -6.74 27.56 -2.23
N LYS A 491 -6.27 26.82 -1.23
CA LYS A 491 -5.59 27.40 -0.06
C LYS A 491 -4.10 27.58 -0.34
N ILE A 492 -3.60 28.80 -0.18
CA ILE A 492 -2.21 29.18 -0.46
C ILE A 492 -1.51 29.61 0.83
N PHE A 493 -0.28 29.17 1.04
CA PHE A 493 0.59 29.59 2.14
C PHE A 493 1.69 30.49 1.56
N VAL A 494 1.85 31.71 2.06
CA VAL A 494 2.94 32.62 1.67
C VAL A 494 4.00 32.67 2.77
N ARG A 495 5.28 32.65 2.40
CA ARG A 495 6.45 32.80 3.29
C ARG A 495 7.37 33.89 2.75
N GLN A 496 7.92 34.72 3.64
CA GLN A 496 9.01 35.65 3.28
C GLN A 496 10.38 34.98 3.42
#